data_AF-A0A1W0E4M3-F1
#
_entry.id   AF-A0A1W0E4M3-F1
#
_cell.length_a   1.000
_cell.length_b   1.000
_cell.length_c   1.000
_cell.angle_alpha   90.00
_cell.angle_beta   90.00
_cell.angle_gamma   90.00
#
_symmetry.space_group_name_H-M   'P 1'
#
loop_
_entity.id
_entity.type
_entity.pdbx_description
1 polymer ?
#
loop_
_entity_poly.entity_id
_entity_poly.type
_entity_poly.pdbx_seq_one_letter_code
_entity_poly.pdbx_strand_id
1 'polypeptide(L)'
;MSIAQQSFKNFTQNIKQFDIDKIDKQTINSLTHIINNTFEDTKINLELLELLQCKKETAKEYLKEIYLFTWFYPGFQLYVINAIYKFHNEEYLRENGSIENYKVNLFVIENIFKILSLLCEEYIVCEDILRGKIDTLLHPFLLGTFTVYSEKIKLQALEVYCSIFRTVNCTKCDCLVFSEILPIVLKVINFQETRLKVKGTYLMFLIISLQLYVDDFTLVNKGLEYSVQTIDRFNAIDMVISPLVGHGINSRNPLLLKNVFRIYLKLCEKQNVKIKIFEDSMPEAMFSKELSTILKNDYELNELYKKVIKVFEELE
;
A
#
# COMPACT_ATOMS: atom_id res chain seq x y z
N MET A 1 16.47 27.20 -21.43
CA MET A 1 16.13 26.46 -20.20
C MET A 1 16.11 27.43 -19.03
N SER A 2 15.18 27.30 -18.09
CA SER A 2 15.29 28.02 -16.82
C SER A 2 16.47 27.47 -16.01
N ILE A 3 17.04 28.27 -15.10
CA ILE A 3 18.14 27.84 -14.21
C ILE A 3 17.73 26.57 -13.43
N ALA A 4 16.46 26.44 -13.07
CA ALA A 4 15.89 25.25 -12.44
C ALA A 4 15.91 24.01 -13.34
N GLN A 5 15.61 24.14 -14.65
CA GLN A 5 15.73 23.01 -15.59
C GLN A 5 17.18 22.55 -15.76
N GLN A 6 18.14 23.47 -15.64
CA GLN A 6 19.56 23.19 -15.84
C GLN A 6 20.21 22.59 -14.58
N SER A 7 19.85 23.05 -13.38
CA SER A 7 20.24 22.41 -12.12
C SER A 7 19.59 21.04 -11.95
N PHE A 8 18.32 20.89 -12.36
CA PHE A 8 17.60 19.61 -12.31
C PHE A 8 18.16 18.59 -13.32
N LYS A 9 18.44 18.99 -14.58
CA LYS A 9 19.12 18.10 -15.55
C LYS A 9 20.47 17.59 -15.05
N ASN A 10 21.23 18.41 -14.32
CA ASN A 10 22.51 17.99 -13.75
C ASN A 10 22.35 17.00 -12.58
N PHE A 11 21.28 17.11 -11.80
CA PHE A 11 20.97 16.16 -10.72
C PHE A 11 20.42 14.82 -11.26
N THR A 12 19.64 14.86 -12.34
CA THR A 12 19.01 13.68 -12.95
C THR A 12 19.82 12.99 -14.04
N GLN A 13 21.04 13.45 -14.35
CA GLN A 13 21.97 12.73 -15.24
C GLN A 13 22.20 11.26 -14.83
N ASN A 14 21.98 10.93 -13.55
CA ASN A 14 22.07 9.56 -13.04
C ASN A 14 20.78 8.73 -13.21
N ILE A 15 19.64 9.36 -13.45
CA ILE A 15 18.35 8.69 -13.69
C ILE A 15 18.19 8.54 -15.20
N LYS A 16 18.82 7.51 -15.78
CA LYS A 16 18.80 7.22 -17.23
C LYS A 16 17.41 7.09 -17.88
N GLN A 17 16.33 7.10 -17.08
CA GLN A 17 14.95 6.89 -17.51
C GLN A 17 14.06 8.15 -17.40
N PHE A 18 14.61 9.31 -17.03
CA PHE A 18 13.87 10.55 -16.87
C PHE A 18 14.05 11.48 -18.08
N ASP A 19 12.94 11.82 -18.76
CA ASP A 19 12.93 12.75 -19.89
C ASP A 19 12.14 14.01 -19.55
N ILE A 20 12.82 15.00 -18.98
CA ILE A 20 12.21 16.27 -18.58
C ILE A 20 11.59 17.03 -19.75
N ASP A 21 12.10 16.82 -20.97
CA ASP A 21 11.72 17.59 -22.14
C ASP A 21 10.30 17.21 -22.62
N LYS A 22 9.75 16.09 -22.13
CA LYS A 22 8.34 15.69 -22.33
C LYS A 22 7.34 16.50 -21.51
N ILE A 23 7.76 17.07 -20.38
CA ILE A 23 6.86 17.85 -19.53
C ILE A 23 6.78 19.26 -20.10
N ASP A 24 5.56 19.76 -20.31
CA ASP A 24 5.39 21.12 -20.78
C ASP A 24 5.95 22.14 -19.77
N LYS A 25 6.49 23.25 -20.29
CA LYS A 25 7.18 24.26 -19.49
C LYS A 25 6.29 24.90 -18.43
N GLN A 26 4.99 25.02 -18.69
CA GLN A 26 4.04 25.60 -17.73
C GLN A 26 3.87 24.67 -16.53
N THR A 27 3.70 23.37 -16.77
CA THR A 27 3.62 22.35 -15.71
C THR A 27 4.90 22.30 -14.89
N ILE A 28 6.09 22.33 -15.52
CA ILE A 28 7.36 22.36 -14.79
C ILE A 28 7.44 23.58 -13.87
N ASN A 29 7.09 24.77 -14.38
CA ASN A 29 7.13 26.00 -13.59
C ASN A 29 6.15 25.95 -12.41
N SER A 30 4.93 25.46 -12.64
CA SER A 30 3.93 25.29 -11.57
C SER A 30 4.38 24.29 -10.51
N LEU A 31 4.89 23.12 -10.91
CA LEU A 31 5.43 22.12 -9.98
C LEU A 31 6.60 22.68 -9.18
N THR A 32 7.56 23.33 -9.84
CA THR A 32 8.72 23.94 -9.20
C THR A 32 8.29 24.97 -8.15
N HIS A 33 7.34 25.84 -8.50
CA HIS A 33 6.82 26.86 -7.59
C HIS A 33 6.14 26.22 -6.37
N ILE A 34 5.24 25.26 -6.60
CA ILE A 34 4.50 24.58 -5.54
C ILE A 34 5.47 23.81 -4.62
N ILE A 35 6.40 23.03 -5.17
CA ILE A 35 7.35 22.23 -4.38
C ILE A 35 8.30 23.11 -3.56
N ASN A 36 8.78 24.24 -4.11
CA ASN A 36 9.60 25.14 -3.31
C ASN A 36 8.80 25.72 -2.13
N ASN A 37 7.53 26.05 -2.35
CA ASN A 37 6.71 26.63 -1.31
C ASN A 37 6.17 25.58 -0.31
N THR A 38 6.10 24.27 -0.65
CA THR A 38 5.73 23.24 0.34
C THR A 38 6.74 23.13 1.48
N PHE A 39 8.00 23.54 1.26
CA PHE A 39 9.02 23.63 2.30
C PHE A 39 8.75 24.73 3.33
N GLU A 40 8.00 25.77 2.94
CA GLU A 40 7.72 26.96 3.77
C GLU A 40 6.31 26.94 4.36
N ASP A 41 5.29 26.56 3.57
CA ASP A 41 3.90 26.45 3.99
C ASP A 41 3.32 25.05 3.77
N THR A 42 3.04 24.41 4.90
CA THR A 42 2.34 23.12 5.01
C THR A 42 1.00 23.02 4.29
N LYS A 43 0.28 24.13 4.06
CA LYS A 43 -1.01 24.15 3.36
C LYS A 43 -0.85 23.87 1.87
N ILE A 44 0.32 24.13 1.31
CA ILE A 44 0.63 23.97 -0.12
C ILE A 44 0.74 22.49 -0.51
N ASN A 45 0.86 21.59 0.47
CA ASN A 45 0.73 20.14 0.21
C ASN A 45 -0.61 19.78 -0.44
N LEU A 46 -1.69 20.49 -0.10
CA LEU A 46 -2.99 20.25 -0.74
C LEU A 46 -2.95 20.69 -2.21
N GLU A 47 -2.35 21.84 -2.52
CA GLU A 47 -2.19 22.32 -3.89
C GLU A 47 -1.35 21.35 -4.73
N LEU A 48 -0.27 20.82 -4.15
CA LEU A 48 0.55 19.80 -4.81
C LEU A 48 -0.27 18.53 -5.08
N LEU A 49 -1.01 18.06 -4.09
CA LEU A 49 -1.87 16.89 -4.24
C LEU A 49 -2.93 17.08 -5.33
N GLU A 50 -3.64 18.22 -5.32
CA GLU A 50 -4.66 18.55 -6.31
C GLU A 50 -4.07 18.66 -7.72
N LEU A 51 -2.89 19.27 -7.85
CA LEU A 51 -2.19 19.34 -9.13
C LEU A 51 -1.83 17.94 -9.64
N LEU A 52 -1.28 17.07 -8.80
CA LEU A 52 -0.91 15.71 -9.19
C LEU A 52 -2.15 14.89 -9.58
N GLN A 53 -3.26 15.02 -8.85
CA GLN A 53 -4.53 14.36 -9.18
C GLN A 53 -5.08 14.86 -10.52
N CYS A 54 -5.08 16.18 -10.74
CA CYS A 54 -5.51 16.77 -12.01
C CYS A 54 -4.63 16.29 -13.17
N LYS A 55 -3.31 16.22 -12.98
CA LYS A 55 -2.38 15.73 -14.01
C LYS A 55 -2.53 14.23 -14.27
N LYS A 56 -2.88 13.44 -13.27
CA LYS A 56 -3.24 12.02 -13.47
C LYS A 56 -4.41 11.84 -14.44
N GLU A 57 -5.38 12.75 -14.41
CA GLU A 57 -6.54 12.70 -15.29
C GLU A 57 -6.26 13.30 -16.68
N THR A 58 -5.51 14.40 -16.72
CA THR A 58 -5.34 15.24 -17.92
C THR A 58 -4.06 14.98 -18.72
N ALA A 59 -3.02 14.43 -18.10
CA ALA A 59 -1.66 14.35 -18.64
C ALA A 59 -1.09 12.91 -18.61
N LYS A 60 -1.93 11.92 -18.94
CA LYS A 60 -1.59 10.48 -18.85
C LYS A 60 -0.30 10.09 -19.59
N GLU A 61 -0.01 10.71 -20.72
CA GLU A 61 1.12 10.37 -21.58
C GLU A 61 2.50 10.72 -20.98
N TYR A 62 2.57 11.71 -20.10
CA TYR A 62 3.80 12.15 -19.43
C TYR A 62 3.65 12.19 -17.89
N LEU A 63 2.66 11.47 -17.37
CA LEU A 63 2.40 11.37 -15.93
C LEU A 63 3.59 10.81 -15.16
N LYS A 64 4.24 9.80 -15.75
CA LYS A 64 5.48 9.21 -15.26
C LYS A 64 6.52 10.29 -15.00
N GLU A 65 6.80 11.11 -16.01
CA GLU A 65 7.79 12.17 -15.92
C GLU A 65 7.40 13.20 -14.85
N ILE A 66 6.12 13.53 -14.68
CA ILE A 66 5.65 14.42 -13.59
C ILE A 66 5.94 13.82 -12.21
N TYR A 67 5.64 12.55 -11.99
CA TYR A 67 5.87 11.89 -10.71
C TYR A 67 7.36 11.77 -10.39
N LEU A 68 8.17 11.38 -11.39
CA LEU A 68 9.63 11.36 -11.25
C LEU A 68 10.19 12.76 -10.98
N PHE A 69 9.70 13.78 -11.69
CA PHE A 69 10.12 15.16 -11.46
C PHE A 69 9.84 15.59 -10.01
N THR A 70 8.63 15.27 -9.52
CA THR A 70 8.21 15.64 -8.16
C THR A 70 9.04 14.92 -7.10
N TRP A 71 9.19 13.59 -7.22
CA TRP A 71 9.91 12.79 -6.23
C TRP A 71 11.40 13.14 -6.15
N PHE A 72 12.05 13.26 -7.31
CA PHE A 72 13.48 13.57 -7.40
C PHE A 72 13.78 15.07 -7.41
N TYR A 73 12.78 15.91 -7.09
CA TYR A 73 13.02 17.33 -6.89
C TYR A 73 13.94 17.57 -5.70
N PRO A 74 15.01 18.38 -5.84
CA PRO A 74 15.95 18.63 -4.77
C PRO A 74 15.27 19.02 -3.45
N GLY A 75 15.49 18.22 -2.41
CA GLY A 75 14.94 18.45 -1.07
C GLY A 75 13.54 17.84 -0.83
N PHE A 76 12.82 17.36 -1.85
CA PHE A 76 11.48 16.81 -1.65
C PHE A 76 11.47 15.53 -0.81
N GLN A 77 12.39 14.60 -1.06
CA GLN A 77 12.55 13.38 -0.25
C GLN A 77 12.86 13.72 1.22
N LEU A 78 13.77 14.67 1.46
CA LEU A 78 14.12 15.14 2.80
C LEU A 78 12.93 15.81 3.50
N TYR A 79 12.12 16.57 2.76
CA TYR A 79 10.90 17.16 3.27
C TYR A 79 9.91 16.10 3.75
N VAL A 80 9.66 15.07 2.93
CA VAL A 80 8.79 13.94 3.30
C VAL A 80 9.29 13.25 4.57
N ILE A 81 10.59 12.91 4.61
CA ILE A 81 11.20 12.25 5.78
C ILE A 81 11.07 13.13 7.03
N ASN A 82 11.39 14.42 6.91
CA ASN A 82 11.32 15.37 8.02
C ASN A 82 9.89 15.55 8.52
N ALA A 83 8.89 15.61 7.63
CA ALA A 83 7.50 15.72 8.03
C ALA A 83 7.04 14.48 8.80
N ILE A 84 7.37 13.28 8.31
CA ILE A 84 7.09 12.01 9.01
C ILE A 84 7.76 11.99 10.38
N TYR A 85 9.04 12.33 10.44
CA TYR A 85 9.82 12.33 11.68
C TYR A 85 9.30 13.35 12.70
N LYS A 86 8.95 14.57 12.26
CA LYS A 86 8.33 15.59 13.10
C LYS A 86 7.03 15.11 13.72
N PHE A 87 6.19 14.40 12.96
CA PHE A 87 4.94 13.86 13.49
C PHE A 87 5.19 12.89 14.65
N HIS A 88 6.14 11.97 14.51
CA HIS A 88 6.50 11.03 15.57
C HIS A 88 7.08 11.72 16.82
N ASN A 89 7.89 12.75 16.63
CA ASN A 89 8.49 13.49 17.75
C ASN A 89 7.48 14.38 18.48
N GLU A 90 6.55 15.01 17.75
CA GLU A 90 5.55 15.90 18.35
C GLU A 90 4.40 15.14 19.02
N GLU A 91 4.17 13.86 18.69
CA GLU A 91 3.31 12.99 19.48
C GLU A 91 3.81 12.79 20.90
N TYR A 92 5.13 12.72 21.11
CA TYR A 92 5.73 12.70 22.44
C TYR A 92 5.49 14.02 23.21
N LEU A 93 5.27 15.13 22.50
CA LEU A 93 4.98 16.44 23.10
C LEU A 93 3.50 16.69 23.37
N ARG A 94 2.58 15.84 22.88
CA ARG A 94 1.13 16.02 23.06
C ARG A 94 0.56 15.56 24.39
N GLU A 95 1.36 14.91 25.22
CA GLU A 95 1.06 14.93 26.65
C GLU A 95 1.11 16.37 27.23
N ASN A 96 1.71 17.35 26.52
CA ASN A 96 1.93 18.72 26.98
C ASN A 96 1.65 19.87 25.94
N GLY A 97 1.07 19.59 24.76
CA GLY A 97 0.98 20.55 23.62
C GLY A 97 -0.43 21.04 23.25
N SER A 98 -0.53 22.19 22.57
CA SER A 98 -1.82 22.80 22.15
C SER A 98 -2.52 22.03 21.00
N ILE A 99 -3.86 22.00 21.03
CA ILE A 99 -4.72 21.23 20.09
C ILE A 99 -4.57 21.71 18.63
N GLU A 100 -4.26 22.97 18.39
CA GLU A 100 -4.18 23.55 17.04
C GLU A 100 -2.97 23.04 16.25
N ASN A 101 -1.80 22.96 16.88
CA ASN A 101 -0.58 22.46 16.23
C ASN A 101 -0.74 20.99 15.81
N TYR A 102 -1.45 20.20 16.62
CA TYR A 102 -1.81 18.83 16.23
C TYR A 102 -2.58 18.79 14.90
N LYS A 103 -3.69 19.54 14.80
CA LYS A 103 -4.56 19.48 13.61
C LYS A 103 -3.80 19.82 12.33
N VAL A 104 -2.89 20.79 12.39
CA VAL A 104 -2.03 21.16 11.26
C VAL A 104 -1.10 20.01 10.87
N ASN A 105 -0.41 19.40 11.83
CA ASN A 105 0.51 18.28 11.54
C ASN A 105 -0.21 17.04 11.02
N LEU A 106 -1.40 16.76 11.55
CA LEU A 106 -2.27 15.70 11.05
C LEU A 106 -2.59 15.94 9.57
N PHE A 107 -3.04 17.15 9.22
CA PHE A 107 -3.36 17.52 7.85
C PHE A 107 -2.16 17.38 6.91
N VAL A 108 -0.96 17.78 7.36
CA VAL A 108 0.29 17.63 6.61
C VAL A 108 0.58 16.19 6.29
N ILE A 109 0.64 15.33 7.32
CA ILE A 109 0.93 13.91 7.13
C ILE A 109 -0.09 13.25 6.23
N GLU A 110 -1.37 13.61 6.40
CA GLU A 110 -2.41 13.02 5.57
C GLU A 110 -2.22 13.33 4.08
N ASN A 111 -1.82 14.55 3.76
CA ASN A 111 -1.58 14.95 2.37
C ASN A 111 -0.28 14.34 1.84
N ILE A 112 0.77 14.26 2.66
CA ILE A 112 2.03 13.59 2.29
C ILE A 112 1.77 12.12 1.95
N PHE A 113 0.98 11.38 2.73
CA PHE A 113 0.68 9.99 2.42
C PHE A 113 -0.13 9.83 1.13
N LYS A 114 -1.06 10.74 0.85
CA LYS A 114 -1.78 10.73 -0.44
C LYS A 114 -0.84 11.03 -1.61
N ILE A 115 0.05 12.01 -1.48
CA ILE A 115 1.06 12.33 -2.49
C ILE A 115 1.96 11.11 -2.71
N LEU A 116 2.50 10.52 -1.64
CA LEU A 116 3.33 9.31 -1.72
C LEU A 116 2.60 8.17 -2.42
N SER A 117 1.32 7.95 -2.11
CA SER A 117 0.54 6.93 -2.80
C SER A 117 0.42 7.17 -4.30
N LEU A 118 0.30 8.43 -4.75
CA LEU A 118 0.28 8.76 -6.18
C LEU A 118 1.65 8.51 -6.81
N LEU A 119 2.72 9.03 -6.18
CA LEU A 119 4.08 8.88 -6.70
C LEU A 119 4.51 7.41 -6.76
N CYS A 120 4.03 6.57 -5.84
CA CYS A 120 4.25 5.12 -5.83
C CYS A 120 3.53 4.36 -6.97
N GLU A 121 2.81 5.03 -7.88
CA GLU A 121 2.37 4.39 -9.13
C GLU A 121 3.54 4.22 -10.13
N GLU A 122 4.69 4.85 -9.87
CA GLU A 122 5.91 4.70 -10.67
C GLU A 122 6.94 3.80 -9.97
N TYR A 123 7.36 2.74 -10.66
CA TYR A 123 8.28 1.73 -10.13
C TYR A 123 9.58 2.34 -9.58
N ILE A 124 10.17 3.31 -10.28
CA ILE A 124 11.43 3.94 -9.87
C ILE A 124 11.28 4.64 -8.53
N VAL A 125 10.13 5.25 -8.26
CA VAL A 125 9.83 5.88 -6.96
C VAL A 125 9.72 4.82 -5.87
N CYS A 126 9.00 3.73 -6.13
CA CYS A 126 8.90 2.62 -5.17
C CYS A 126 10.28 2.03 -4.86
N GLU A 127 11.10 1.80 -5.88
CA GLU A 127 12.45 1.25 -5.73
C GLU A 127 13.33 2.18 -4.87
N ASP A 128 13.28 3.49 -5.11
CA ASP A 128 14.01 4.49 -4.31
C ASP A 128 13.55 4.52 -2.84
N ILE A 129 12.23 4.51 -2.60
CA ILE A 129 11.63 4.44 -1.26
C ILE A 129 12.09 3.19 -0.52
N LEU A 130 12.04 2.02 -1.17
CA LEU A 130 12.40 0.74 -0.58
C LEU A 130 13.91 0.60 -0.32
N ARG A 131 14.75 1.09 -1.25
CA ARG A 131 16.21 1.14 -1.06
C ARG A 131 16.60 2.08 0.08
N GLY A 132 15.96 3.24 0.15
CA GLY A 132 16.15 4.24 1.21
C GLY A 132 15.51 3.88 2.55
N LYS A 133 14.79 2.76 2.65
CA LYS A 133 14.03 2.33 3.84
C LYS A 133 13.02 3.37 4.33
N ILE A 134 12.53 4.23 3.44
CA ILE A 134 11.56 5.28 3.76
C ILE A 134 10.19 4.65 4.11
N ASP A 135 9.87 3.50 3.51
CA ASP A 135 8.68 2.70 3.83
C ASP A 135 8.63 2.33 5.31
N THR A 136 9.77 1.98 5.91
CA THR A 136 9.83 1.58 7.34
C THR A 136 9.42 2.70 8.29
N LEU A 137 9.53 3.97 7.88
CA LEU A 137 9.03 5.11 8.64
C LEU A 137 7.50 5.12 8.77
N LEU A 138 6.79 4.35 7.94
CA LEU A 138 5.34 4.20 8.02
C LEU A 138 4.90 3.16 9.07
N HIS A 139 5.81 2.29 9.53
CA HIS A 139 5.49 1.22 10.48
C HIS A 139 4.86 1.73 11.78
N PRO A 140 5.37 2.80 12.43
CA PRO A 140 4.79 3.28 13.68
C PRO A 140 3.36 3.81 13.50
N PHE A 141 3.02 4.36 12.33
CA PHE A 141 1.64 4.78 12.04
C PHE A 141 0.67 3.60 12.03
N LEU A 142 1.09 2.47 11.46
CA LEU A 142 0.28 1.26 11.38
C LEU A 142 0.12 0.58 12.75
N LEU A 143 1.17 0.61 13.58
CA LEU A 143 1.21 -0.08 14.87
C LEU A 143 0.76 0.78 16.05
N GLY A 144 0.74 2.10 15.90
CA GLY A 144 0.48 3.05 16.97
C GLY A 144 -0.90 2.86 17.60
N THR A 145 -0.94 2.85 18.93
CA THR A 145 -2.16 2.71 19.73
C THR A 145 -2.65 4.02 20.31
N PHE A 146 -1.83 5.08 20.24
CA PHE A 146 -2.22 6.41 20.71
C PHE A 146 -3.33 7.00 19.84
N THR A 147 -4.17 7.85 20.45
CA THR A 147 -5.30 8.52 19.79
C THR A 147 -4.89 9.36 18.58
N VAL A 148 -3.61 9.73 18.52
CA VAL A 148 -3.04 10.46 17.40
C VAL A 148 -2.99 9.62 16.12
N TYR A 149 -2.73 8.33 16.25
CA TYR A 149 -2.73 7.38 15.14
C TYR A 149 -4.15 6.98 14.78
N SER A 150 -4.92 7.96 14.31
CA SER A 150 -6.31 7.77 13.92
C SER A 150 -6.45 6.73 12.80
N GLU A 151 -7.63 6.10 12.72
CA GLU A 151 -7.99 5.17 11.65
C GLU A 151 -7.69 5.75 10.26
N LYS A 152 -7.93 7.05 10.07
CA LYS A 152 -7.72 7.75 8.80
C LYS A 152 -6.26 7.79 8.37
N ILE A 153 -5.32 8.08 9.29
CA ILE A 153 -3.88 8.08 8.97
C ILE A 153 -3.43 6.65 8.66
N LYS A 154 -3.86 5.67 9.47
CA LYS A 154 -3.56 4.25 9.24
C LYS A 154 -4.02 3.78 7.87
N LEU A 155 -5.24 4.17 7.45
CA LEU A 155 -5.75 3.86 6.11
C LEU A 155 -4.91 4.46 4.99
N GLN A 156 -4.38 5.67 5.18
CA GLN A 156 -3.52 6.31 4.18
C GLN A 156 -2.14 5.69 4.13
N ALA A 157 -1.54 5.36 5.28
CA ALA A 157 -0.29 4.62 5.34
C ALA A 157 -0.42 3.23 4.67
N LEU A 158 -1.53 2.52 4.92
CA LEU A 158 -1.85 1.27 4.21
C LEU A 158 -2.00 1.50 2.70
N GLU A 159 -2.55 2.62 2.25
CA GLU A 159 -2.68 2.91 0.82
C GLU A 159 -1.33 3.14 0.15
N VAL A 160 -0.37 3.78 0.82
CA VAL A 160 1.02 3.88 0.32
C VAL A 160 1.59 2.48 0.08
N TYR A 161 1.46 1.57 1.06
CA TYR A 161 1.88 0.18 0.89
C TYR A 161 1.11 -0.55 -0.22
N CYS A 162 -0.20 -0.37 -0.33
CA CYS A 162 -0.98 -0.96 -1.42
C CYS A 162 -0.42 -0.51 -2.78
N SER A 163 -0.13 0.78 -2.94
CA SER A 163 0.44 1.33 -4.16
C SER A 163 1.82 0.76 -4.45
N ILE A 164 2.71 0.69 -3.46
CA ILE A 164 4.02 0.04 -3.60
C ILE A 164 3.88 -1.41 -4.08
N PHE A 165 3.08 -2.24 -3.39
CA PHE A 165 2.95 -3.66 -3.74
C PHE A 165 2.27 -3.89 -5.09
N ARG A 166 1.33 -3.03 -5.51
CA ARG A 166 0.74 -3.08 -6.86
C ARG A 166 1.81 -2.77 -7.92
N THR A 167 2.60 -1.74 -7.70
CA THR A 167 3.56 -1.21 -8.68
C THR A 167 4.80 -2.10 -8.83
N VAL A 168 5.30 -2.66 -7.73
CA VAL A 168 6.46 -3.57 -7.77
C VAL A 168 6.10 -4.98 -8.25
N ASN A 169 4.82 -5.33 -8.34
CA ASN A 169 4.41 -6.62 -8.88
C ASN A 169 4.84 -6.76 -10.35
N CYS A 170 5.34 -7.93 -10.71
CA CYS A 170 5.91 -8.21 -12.04
C CYS A 170 7.07 -7.28 -12.41
N THR A 171 7.90 -6.88 -11.44
CA THR A 171 9.13 -6.12 -11.66
C THR A 171 10.36 -6.87 -11.10
N LYS A 172 11.56 -6.31 -11.31
CA LYS A 172 12.84 -6.86 -10.80
C LYS A 172 13.23 -6.32 -9.41
N CYS A 173 12.24 -5.93 -8.59
CA CYS A 173 12.51 -5.37 -7.26
C CYS A 173 13.18 -6.40 -6.34
N ASP A 174 14.35 -6.09 -5.79
CA ASP A 174 15.12 -6.94 -4.87
C ASP A 174 15.15 -6.41 -3.42
N CYS A 175 14.64 -5.20 -3.19
CA CYS A 175 14.79 -4.47 -1.91
C CYS A 175 13.65 -4.70 -0.89
N LEU A 176 12.66 -5.55 -1.21
CA LEU A 176 11.49 -5.80 -0.37
C LEU A 176 11.81 -6.69 0.83
N VAL A 177 11.32 -6.27 2.01
CA VAL A 177 11.55 -6.99 3.28
C VAL A 177 10.22 -7.52 3.82
N PHE A 178 9.81 -8.71 3.36
CA PHE A 178 8.56 -9.34 3.79
C PHE A 178 8.48 -9.64 5.29
N SER A 179 9.64 -9.84 5.94
CA SER A 179 9.76 -10.16 7.36
C SER A 179 9.27 -9.08 8.31
N GLU A 180 9.16 -7.84 7.83
CA GLU A 180 8.69 -6.71 8.63
C GLU A 180 7.22 -6.40 8.32
N ILE A 181 6.89 -6.26 7.03
CA ILE A 181 5.56 -5.80 6.62
C ILE A 181 4.44 -6.83 6.86
N LEU A 182 4.69 -8.13 6.63
CA LEU A 182 3.62 -9.14 6.79
C LEU A 182 3.13 -9.25 8.24
N PRO A 183 3.99 -9.33 9.28
CA PRO A 183 3.56 -9.25 10.68
C PRO A 183 2.77 -7.98 11.03
N ILE A 184 3.17 -6.83 10.48
CA ILE A 184 2.47 -5.56 10.71
C ILE A 184 1.05 -5.63 10.14
N VAL A 185 0.90 -6.13 8.91
CA VAL A 185 -0.41 -6.26 8.26
C VAL A 185 -1.31 -7.25 9.00
N LEU A 186 -0.77 -8.37 9.48
CA LEU A 186 -1.50 -9.32 10.34
C LEU A 186 -2.05 -8.62 11.59
N LYS A 187 -1.24 -7.78 12.24
CA LYS A 187 -1.67 -7.00 13.42
C LYS A 187 -2.73 -5.95 13.09
N VAL A 188 -2.59 -5.24 11.96
CA VAL A 188 -3.57 -4.24 11.50
C VAL A 188 -4.94 -4.88 11.23
N ILE A 189 -4.98 -6.08 10.64
CA ILE A 189 -6.24 -6.79 10.38
C ILE A 189 -6.98 -7.16 11.68
N ASN A 190 -6.26 -7.30 12.79
CA ASN A 190 -6.84 -7.59 14.09
C ASN A 190 -7.38 -6.35 14.82
N PHE A 191 -7.20 -5.14 14.28
CA PHE A 191 -7.84 -3.94 14.82
C PHE A 191 -9.36 -4.00 14.68
N GLN A 192 -10.10 -3.28 15.54
CA GLN A 192 -11.56 -3.39 15.58
C GLN A 192 -12.23 -2.73 14.37
N GLU A 193 -11.61 -1.69 13.81
CA GLU A 193 -12.13 -0.84 12.76
C GLU A 193 -12.25 -1.58 11.42
N THR A 194 -13.49 -1.78 10.96
CA THR A 194 -13.80 -2.56 9.76
C THR A 194 -13.04 -2.08 8.51
N ARG A 195 -12.82 -0.77 8.33
CA ARG A 195 -12.12 -0.27 7.14
C ARG A 195 -10.65 -0.66 7.15
N LEU A 196 -10.00 -0.65 8.32
CA LEU A 196 -8.63 -1.12 8.48
C LEU A 196 -8.53 -2.61 8.20
N LYS A 197 -9.48 -3.42 8.68
CA LYS A 197 -9.53 -4.86 8.36
C LYS A 197 -9.60 -5.10 6.86
N VAL A 198 -10.55 -4.44 6.18
CA VAL A 198 -10.74 -4.58 4.73
C VAL A 198 -9.46 -4.19 3.99
N LYS A 199 -8.86 -3.05 4.35
CA LYS A 199 -7.66 -2.52 3.69
C LYS A 199 -6.42 -3.37 3.96
N GLY A 200 -6.22 -3.79 5.21
CA GLY A 200 -5.16 -4.70 5.61
C GLY A 200 -5.27 -6.06 4.93
N THR A 201 -6.47 -6.61 4.82
CA THR A 201 -6.71 -7.89 4.11
C THR A 201 -6.39 -7.75 2.61
N TYR A 202 -6.75 -6.62 2.00
CA TYR A 202 -6.37 -6.34 0.61
C TYR A 202 -4.84 -6.24 0.44
N LEU A 203 -4.14 -5.55 1.36
CA LEU A 203 -2.68 -5.47 1.34
C LEU A 203 -2.03 -6.85 1.55
N MET A 204 -2.56 -7.67 2.46
CA MET A 204 -2.12 -9.06 2.64
C MET A 204 -2.26 -9.86 1.35
N PHE A 205 -3.39 -9.73 0.65
CA PHE A 205 -3.57 -10.36 -0.66
C PHE A 205 -2.49 -9.91 -1.65
N LEU A 206 -2.18 -8.61 -1.74
CA LEU A 206 -1.11 -8.10 -2.60
C LEU A 206 0.25 -8.67 -2.22
N ILE A 207 0.57 -8.73 -0.93
CA ILE A 207 1.82 -9.30 -0.42
C ILE A 207 1.96 -10.77 -0.82
N ILE A 208 0.95 -11.61 -0.53
CA ILE A 208 0.99 -13.05 -0.83
C ILE A 208 1.00 -13.29 -2.34
N SER A 209 0.30 -12.46 -3.11
CA SER A 209 0.23 -12.58 -4.56
C SER A 209 1.46 -12.02 -5.29
N LEU A 210 2.41 -11.43 -4.56
CA LEU A 210 3.52 -10.73 -5.18
C LEU A 210 4.41 -11.67 -5.98
N GLN A 211 4.53 -11.34 -7.26
CA GLN A 211 5.38 -12.01 -8.23
C GLN A 211 6.49 -11.06 -8.66
N LEU A 212 7.73 -11.56 -8.66
CA LEU A 212 8.92 -10.76 -9.01
C LEU A 212 9.76 -11.50 -10.04
N TYR A 213 10.34 -10.74 -10.96
CA TYR A 213 11.29 -11.25 -11.93
C TYR A 213 12.64 -11.49 -11.26
N VAL A 214 13.13 -12.72 -11.30
CA VAL A 214 14.48 -13.06 -10.81
C VAL A 214 15.53 -12.88 -11.92
N ASP A 215 15.09 -13.00 -13.17
CA ASP A 215 15.86 -12.71 -14.38
C ASP A 215 14.93 -12.08 -15.44
N ASP A 216 15.35 -11.96 -16.70
CA ASP A 216 14.54 -11.37 -17.78
C ASP A 216 13.26 -12.14 -18.14
N PHE A 217 13.14 -13.41 -17.75
CA PHE A 217 12.07 -14.32 -18.23
C PHE A 217 11.36 -15.08 -17.11
N THR A 218 11.95 -15.17 -15.93
CA THR A 218 11.48 -16.01 -14.82
C THR A 218 10.79 -15.18 -13.76
N LEU A 219 9.48 -15.39 -13.63
CA LEU A 219 8.64 -14.79 -12.60
C LEU A 219 8.42 -15.77 -11.44
N VAL A 220 8.69 -15.36 -10.21
CA VAL A 220 8.58 -16.20 -9.01
C VAL A 220 7.58 -15.60 -8.02
N ASN A 221 6.74 -16.44 -7.42
CA ASN A 221 5.78 -16.06 -6.38
C ASN A 221 6.48 -15.82 -5.02
N LYS A 222 7.33 -14.80 -4.92
CA LYS A 222 8.11 -14.50 -3.72
C LYS A 222 7.25 -14.30 -2.47
N GLY A 223 6.10 -13.63 -2.62
CA GLY A 223 5.16 -13.40 -1.53
C GLY A 223 4.59 -14.69 -0.93
N LEU A 224 4.07 -15.56 -1.80
CA LEU A 224 3.51 -16.85 -1.42
C LEU A 224 4.59 -17.75 -0.81
N GLU A 225 5.76 -17.86 -1.46
CA GLU A 225 6.89 -18.65 -0.96
C GLU A 225 7.29 -18.24 0.45
N TYR A 226 7.41 -16.94 0.71
CA TYR A 226 7.72 -16.44 2.04
C TYR A 226 6.63 -16.79 3.08
N SER A 227 5.36 -16.60 2.68
CA SER A 227 4.19 -16.78 3.54
C SER A 227 3.99 -18.22 4.00
N VAL A 228 4.37 -19.18 3.16
CA VAL A 228 4.20 -20.62 3.40
C VAL A 228 5.53 -21.34 3.64
N GLN A 229 6.63 -20.60 3.81
CA GLN A 229 7.97 -21.16 3.98
C GLN A 229 8.08 -22.03 5.24
N THR A 230 7.37 -21.65 6.31
CA THR A 230 7.31 -22.40 7.57
C THR A 230 5.86 -22.60 7.99
N ILE A 231 5.62 -23.66 8.74
CA ILE A 231 4.30 -23.97 9.29
C ILE A 231 3.80 -22.82 10.18
N ASP A 232 4.68 -22.22 10.98
CA ASP A 232 4.32 -21.12 11.88
C ASP A 232 3.84 -19.87 11.14
N ARG A 233 4.47 -19.53 10.00
CA ARG A 233 4.05 -18.39 9.18
C ARG A 233 2.67 -18.63 8.58
N PHE A 234 2.46 -19.82 8.03
CA PHE A 234 1.16 -20.20 7.51
C PHE A 234 0.09 -20.17 8.62
N ASN A 235 0.36 -20.74 9.80
CA ASN A 235 -0.58 -20.74 10.91
C ASN A 235 -0.94 -19.33 11.39
N ALA A 236 0.04 -18.42 11.46
CA ALA A 236 -0.22 -17.03 11.83
C ALA A 236 -1.14 -16.32 10.82
N ILE A 237 -0.97 -16.62 9.53
CA ILE A 237 -1.82 -16.10 8.45
C ILE A 237 -3.23 -16.70 8.56
N ASP A 238 -3.34 -18.01 8.68
CA ASP A 238 -4.61 -18.74 8.77
C ASP A 238 -5.46 -18.30 9.98
N MET A 239 -4.82 -18.18 11.16
CA MET A 239 -5.46 -17.72 12.40
C MET A 239 -6.11 -16.34 12.25
N VAL A 240 -5.55 -15.47 11.40
CA VAL A 240 -6.09 -14.14 11.12
C VAL A 240 -7.18 -14.18 10.05
N ILE A 241 -7.04 -14.99 9.01
CA ILE A 241 -7.97 -15.00 7.86
C ILE A 241 -9.25 -15.78 8.17
N SER A 242 -9.16 -16.92 8.86
CA SER A 242 -10.30 -17.82 9.11
C SER A 242 -11.49 -17.11 9.78
N PRO A 243 -11.30 -16.30 10.85
CA PRO A 243 -12.39 -15.53 11.46
C PRO A 243 -12.99 -14.44 10.55
N LEU A 244 -12.26 -13.97 9.53
CA LEU A 244 -12.73 -12.88 8.65
C LEU A 244 -13.89 -13.30 7.76
N VAL A 245 -14.06 -14.61 7.47
CA VAL A 245 -15.23 -15.10 6.73
C VAL A 245 -16.49 -14.82 7.54
N GLY A 246 -16.52 -15.23 8.81
CA GLY A 246 -17.62 -14.94 9.72
C GLY A 246 -17.84 -13.44 9.91
N HIS A 247 -16.76 -12.67 10.08
CA HIS A 247 -16.86 -11.21 10.20
C HIS A 247 -17.45 -10.57 8.93
N GLY A 248 -17.01 -11.01 7.74
CA GLY A 248 -17.52 -10.53 6.45
C GLY A 248 -18.99 -10.83 6.24
N ILE A 249 -19.47 -11.99 6.69
CA ILE A 249 -20.89 -12.36 6.65
C ILE A 249 -21.69 -11.50 7.62
N ASN A 250 -21.27 -11.41 8.88
CA ASN A 250 -21.98 -10.68 9.93
C ASN A 250 -22.07 -9.17 9.63
N SER A 251 -21.00 -8.60 9.07
CA SER A 251 -20.96 -7.19 8.65
C SER A 251 -21.54 -6.94 7.26
N ARG A 252 -21.98 -8.00 6.55
CA ARG A 252 -22.41 -7.96 5.14
C ARG A 252 -21.43 -7.20 4.24
N ASN A 253 -20.14 -7.49 4.39
CA ASN A 253 -19.06 -6.80 3.70
C ASN A 253 -18.49 -7.67 2.56
N PRO A 254 -18.99 -7.53 1.31
CA PRO A 254 -18.53 -8.36 0.20
C PRO A 254 -17.07 -8.09 -0.16
N LEU A 255 -16.55 -6.87 0.03
CA LEU A 255 -15.17 -6.53 -0.29
C LEU A 255 -14.18 -7.27 0.63
N LEU A 256 -14.51 -7.41 1.92
CA LEU A 256 -13.73 -8.23 2.85
C LEU A 256 -13.71 -9.69 2.39
N LEU A 257 -14.88 -10.26 2.08
CA LEU A 257 -15.00 -11.65 1.64
C LEU A 257 -14.23 -11.91 0.34
N LYS A 258 -14.27 -10.98 -0.63
CA LYS A 258 -13.48 -11.08 -1.86
C LYS A 258 -11.99 -11.15 -1.57
N ASN A 259 -11.48 -10.30 -0.69
CA ASN A 259 -10.06 -10.32 -0.33
C ASN A 259 -9.69 -11.64 0.37
N VAL A 260 -10.53 -12.12 1.30
CA VAL A 260 -10.34 -13.40 1.99
C VAL A 260 -10.29 -14.57 1.00
N PHE A 261 -11.28 -14.69 0.10
CA PHE A 261 -11.31 -15.78 -0.88
C PHE A 261 -10.15 -15.72 -1.88
N ARG A 262 -9.73 -14.52 -2.28
CA ARG A 262 -8.51 -14.37 -3.10
C ARG A 262 -7.26 -14.84 -2.37
N ILE A 263 -7.14 -14.59 -1.06
CA ILE A 263 -6.01 -15.10 -0.26
C ILE A 263 -6.06 -16.62 -0.18
N TYR A 264 -7.22 -17.23 0.13
CA TYR A 264 -7.36 -18.69 0.13
C TYR A 264 -6.94 -19.32 -1.19
N LEU A 265 -7.45 -18.79 -2.31
CA LEU A 265 -7.07 -19.28 -3.64
C LEU A 265 -5.56 -19.20 -3.88
N LYS A 266 -4.92 -18.11 -3.46
CA LYS A 266 -3.47 -17.93 -3.63
C LYS A 266 -2.67 -18.88 -2.75
N LEU A 267 -3.07 -19.08 -1.49
CA LEU A 267 -2.43 -20.02 -0.56
C LEU A 267 -2.55 -21.47 -1.06
N CYS A 268 -3.72 -21.84 -1.59
CA CYS A 268 -3.99 -23.17 -2.14
C CYS A 268 -3.21 -23.51 -3.41
N GLU A 269 -2.49 -22.57 -4.03
CA GLU A 269 -1.52 -22.90 -5.09
C GLU A 269 -0.37 -23.79 -4.57
N LYS A 270 -0.15 -23.85 -3.25
CA LYS A 270 0.80 -24.78 -2.61
C LYS A 270 0.05 -25.99 -2.06
N GLN A 271 0.37 -27.18 -2.59
CA GLN A 271 -0.34 -28.42 -2.25
C GLN A 271 -0.35 -28.75 -0.75
N ASN A 272 0.79 -28.58 -0.07
CA ASN A 272 0.89 -28.81 1.38
C ASN A 272 -0.02 -27.89 2.20
N VAL A 273 -0.20 -26.65 1.74
CA VAL A 273 -1.10 -25.69 2.35
C VAL A 273 -2.56 -26.03 2.03
N LYS A 274 -2.84 -26.40 0.78
CA LYS A 274 -4.16 -26.83 0.32
C LYS A 274 -4.73 -27.97 1.18
N ILE A 275 -3.93 -29.02 1.41
CA ILE A 275 -4.30 -30.19 2.23
C ILE A 275 -4.57 -29.74 3.68
N LYS A 276 -3.65 -28.98 4.26
CA LYS A 276 -3.80 -28.49 5.63
C LYS A 276 -5.06 -27.64 5.80
N ILE A 277 -5.37 -26.80 4.81
CA ILE A 277 -6.55 -25.96 4.89
C ILE A 277 -7.83 -26.80 4.94
N PHE A 278 -7.88 -27.82 4.07
CA PHE A 278 -8.98 -28.77 3.98
C PHE A 278 -9.18 -29.58 5.27
N GLU A 279 -8.10 -30.07 5.88
CA GLU A 279 -8.17 -30.92 7.08
C GLU A 279 -8.54 -30.14 8.36
N ASP A 280 -7.96 -28.95 8.58
CA ASP A 280 -7.95 -28.32 9.90
C ASP A 280 -8.67 -26.97 10.00
N SER A 281 -8.96 -26.30 8.89
CA SER A 281 -9.21 -24.83 8.94
C SER A 281 -10.34 -24.30 8.06
N MET A 282 -11.09 -25.15 7.35
CA MET A 282 -12.20 -24.67 6.54
C MET A 282 -13.27 -24.03 7.45
N PRO A 283 -13.53 -22.72 7.35
CA PRO A 283 -14.47 -22.08 8.25
C PRO A 283 -15.90 -22.57 7.97
N GLU A 284 -16.59 -23.11 8.99
CA GLU A 284 -18.00 -23.54 8.87
C GLU A 284 -18.90 -22.45 8.27
N ALA A 285 -18.59 -21.19 8.56
CA ALA A 285 -19.27 -20.03 8.03
C ALA A 285 -19.30 -19.95 6.48
N MET A 286 -18.37 -20.62 5.78
CA MET A 286 -18.37 -20.75 4.33
C MET A 286 -19.60 -21.48 3.78
N PHE A 287 -20.27 -22.30 4.60
CA PHE A 287 -21.47 -23.05 4.18
C PHE A 287 -22.78 -22.44 4.68
N SER A 288 -22.71 -21.23 5.26
CA SER A 288 -23.87 -20.56 5.84
C SER A 288 -24.90 -20.11 4.80
N LYS A 289 -26.18 -20.12 5.20
CA LYS A 289 -27.28 -19.61 4.36
C LYS A 289 -27.15 -18.09 4.17
N GLU A 290 -26.63 -17.41 5.16
CA GLU A 290 -26.36 -15.98 5.17
C GLU A 290 -25.35 -15.62 4.07
N LEU A 291 -24.24 -16.36 3.94
CA LEU A 291 -23.30 -16.16 2.84
C LEU A 291 -23.99 -16.30 1.48
N SER A 292 -24.81 -17.32 1.30
CA SER A 292 -25.55 -17.56 0.04
C SER A 292 -26.40 -16.36 -0.39
N THR A 293 -26.94 -15.58 0.56
CA THR A 293 -27.68 -14.35 0.23
C THR A 293 -26.78 -13.22 -0.25
N ILE A 294 -25.57 -13.09 0.30
CA ILE A 294 -24.58 -12.10 -0.12
C ILE A 294 -24.05 -12.44 -1.52
N LEU A 295 -23.74 -13.72 -1.77
CA LEU A 295 -23.25 -14.22 -3.07
C LEU A 295 -24.21 -13.91 -4.23
N LYS A 296 -25.53 -14.01 -4.00
CA LYS A 296 -26.53 -13.71 -5.04
C LYS A 296 -26.48 -12.27 -5.53
N ASN A 297 -26.03 -11.35 -4.68
CA ASN A 297 -26.01 -9.91 -4.98
C ASN A 297 -24.64 -9.44 -5.49
N ASP A 298 -23.61 -10.28 -5.49
CA ASP A 298 -22.26 -9.95 -5.94
C ASP A 298 -21.68 -11.07 -6.82
N TYR A 299 -21.75 -10.86 -8.13
CA TYR A 299 -21.31 -11.84 -9.13
C TYR A 299 -19.84 -12.25 -8.97
N GLU A 300 -18.95 -11.28 -8.77
CA GLU A 300 -17.52 -11.56 -8.63
C GLU A 300 -17.23 -12.37 -7.36
N LEU A 301 -17.88 -12.02 -6.26
CA LEU A 301 -17.74 -12.78 -5.01
C LEU A 301 -18.24 -14.22 -5.18
N ASN A 302 -19.36 -14.41 -5.87
CA ASN A 302 -19.88 -15.74 -6.18
C ASN A 302 -18.91 -16.58 -7.02
N GLU A 303 -18.28 -15.98 -8.04
CA GLU A 303 -17.27 -16.67 -8.85
C GLU A 303 -16.01 -17.02 -8.05
N LEU A 304 -15.57 -16.14 -7.14
CA LEU A 304 -14.46 -16.45 -6.22
C LEU A 304 -14.82 -17.60 -5.28
N TYR A 305 -16.01 -17.57 -4.69
CA TYR A 305 -16.49 -18.63 -3.80
C TYR A 305 -16.53 -19.99 -4.51
N LYS A 306 -17.11 -20.06 -5.71
CA LYS A 306 -17.14 -21.31 -6.50
C LYS A 306 -15.74 -21.85 -6.77
N LYS A 307 -14.77 -20.98 -7.09
CA LYS A 307 -13.37 -21.40 -7.28
C LYS A 307 -12.79 -21.98 -6.01
N VAL A 308 -13.06 -21.36 -4.85
CA VAL A 308 -12.59 -21.86 -3.55
C VAL A 308 -13.16 -23.25 -3.27
N ILE A 309 -14.48 -23.44 -3.43
CA ILE A 309 -15.13 -24.74 -3.23
C ILE A 309 -14.57 -25.80 -4.19
N LYS A 310 -14.44 -25.48 -5.47
CA LYS A 310 -13.88 -26.41 -6.46
C LYS A 310 -12.46 -26.86 -6.09
N VAL A 311 -11.62 -25.94 -5.62
CA VAL A 311 -10.26 -26.25 -5.17
C VAL A 311 -10.31 -27.28 -4.03
N PHE A 312 -11.27 -27.18 -3.11
CA PHE A 312 -11.42 -28.15 -2.02
C PHE A 312 -12.04 -29.48 -2.44
N GLU A 313 -13.00 -29.50 -3.37
CA GLU A 313 -13.58 -30.74 -3.92
C GLU A 313 -12.52 -31.62 -4.62
N GLU A 314 -11.49 -31.02 -5.22
CA GLU A 314 -10.39 -31.76 -5.87
C GLU A 314 -9.48 -32.55 -4.88
N LEU A 315 -9.76 -32.50 -3.57
CA LEU A 315 -9.03 -33.25 -2.53
C LEU A 315 -9.83 -34.41 -1.92
N GLU A 316 -11.14 -34.52 -2.21
CA GLU A 316 -12.00 -35.64 -1.81
C GLU A 316 -11.80 -36.88 -2.70
#